data_AF-A0A1Q7D4D9-F1
#
_entry.id   AF-A0A1Q7D4D9-F1
#
_cell.length_a   1.000
_cell.length_b   1.000
_cell.length_c   1.000
_cell.angle_alpha   90.00
_cell.angle_beta   90.00
_cell.angle_gamma   90.00
#
_symmetry.space_group_name_H-M   'P 1'
#
loop_
_entity.id
_entity.type
_entity.pdbx_description
1 polymer ?
#
loop_
_entity_poly.entity_id
_entity_poly.type
_entity_poly.pdbx_seq_one_letter_code
_entity_poly.pdbx_strand_id
1 'polypeptide(L)'
;MEQITKAEQERLLKVMRRHRKRLEQFPNVRTVDIGYEFTNGQPTGRLAIRVHVNEKQPEADLKRSERLPEELDGIPVDVIQSNPELQAVNRNVRQVPLIGGVVVGNTRAGFIGTLGAVVFERDSLFPKGLSNYHVLVVEPPQKTDTVAQPKPAAAADALGFLERWNKQYDCAVCSITSRSVSTQLADLGTAKGIRYPLVGMKVVKSGRTTAVTRGVIDGTDGGEFTVIPDPNFPAPMGEISAGGDSGSVWLESSSFLAVGLHYAGETDPNPASERAWAKWMATVADKLSILVLDKAAMGTASTGQACTVLGRTLPNAPCHLDIVYPSGRRSTAKGLGDKTADGNGWVRWTWTVGSSTKRHGAGTGLPHGIPVKGTVTLDGDQVMVESPLVGQPTT
;
A
#
# COMPACT_ATOMS: atom_id res chain seq x y z
N MET A 1 28.75 21.39 -13.42
CA MET A 1 29.37 20.13 -12.95
C MET A 1 29.46 19.20 -14.13
N GLU A 2 30.61 18.56 -14.34
CA GLU A 2 30.80 17.61 -15.44
C GLU A 2 30.77 16.17 -14.93
N GLN A 3 30.54 15.20 -15.81
CA GLN A 3 30.65 13.80 -15.43
C GLN A 3 32.12 13.41 -15.34
N ILE A 4 32.56 12.86 -14.20
CA ILE A 4 33.93 12.37 -14.04
C ILE A 4 34.08 10.95 -14.59
N THR A 5 35.31 10.56 -14.92
CA THR A 5 35.61 9.19 -15.35
C THR A 5 35.58 8.23 -14.15
N LYS A 6 35.35 6.93 -14.44
CA LYS A 6 35.39 5.88 -13.41
C LYS A 6 36.74 5.81 -12.69
N ALA A 7 37.84 5.98 -13.43
CA ALA A 7 39.20 5.95 -12.86
C ALA A 7 39.42 7.10 -11.86
N GLU A 8 38.93 8.29 -12.18
CA GLU A 8 39.01 9.45 -11.28
C GLU A 8 38.15 9.25 -10.02
N GLN A 9 36.93 8.70 -10.18
CA GLN A 9 36.08 8.34 -9.05
C GLN A 9 36.75 7.30 -8.13
N GLU A 10 37.39 6.28 -8.71
CA GLU A 10 38.11 5.25 -7.95
C GLU A 10 39.32 5.81 -7.19
N ARG A 11 40.05 6.78 -7.78
CA ARG A 11 41.13 7.52 -7.12
C ARG A 11 40.64 8.21 -5.84
N LEU A 12 39.54 8.97 -5.94
CA LEU A 12 38.92 9.66 -4.81
C LEU A 12 38.40 8.67 -3.75
N LEU A 13 37.70 7.61 -4.16
CA LEU A 13 37.19 6.58 -3.25
C LEU A 13 38.31 5.89 -2.48
N LYS A 14 39.46 5.64 -3.11
CA LYS A 14 40.62 5.01 -2.45
C LYS A 14 41.15 5.86 -1.30
N VAL A 15 41.28 7.17 -1.51
CA VAL A 15 41.72 8.10 -0.45
C VAL A 15 40.66 8.23 0.64
N MET A 16 39.38 8.41 0.27
CA MET A 16 38.28 8.50 1.23
C MET A 16 38.20 7.25 2.12
N ARG A 17 38.29 6.04 1.54
CA ARG A 17 38.25 4.78 2.31
C ARG A 17 39.41 4.64 3.29
N ARG A 18 40.61 5.12 2.93
CA ARG A 18 41.80 5.12 3.81
C ARG A 18 41.57 5.98 5.05
N HIS A 19 40.91 7.13 4.90
CA HIS A 19 40.73 8.11 5.98
C HIS A 19 39.37 8.03 6.68
N ARG A 20 38.38 7.31 6.11
CA ARG A 20 36.99 7.24 6.60
C ARG A 20 36.89 6.99 8.10
N LYS A 21 37.53 5.94 8.61
CA LYS A 21 37.44 5.57 10.03
C LYS A 21 37.93 6.70 10.95
N ARG A 22 38.95 7.46 10.55
CA ARG A 22 39.46 8.60 11.31
C ARG A 22 38.47 9.78 11.27
N LEU A 23 37.87 10.04 10.12
CA LEU A 23 36.91 11.13 9.95
C LEU A 23 35.59 10.87 10.71
N GLU A 24 35.11 9.63 10.71
CA GLU A 24 33.89 9.21 11.43
C GLU A 24 34.06 9.17 12.95
N GLN A 25 35.30 9.34 13.48
CA GLN A 25 35.55 9.48 14.91
C GLN A 25 35.29 10.90 15.44
N PHE A 26 35.13 11.89 14.56
CA PHE A 26 34.80 13.25 14.98
C PHE A 26 33.35 13.29 15.48
N PRO A 27 33.07 13.96 16.61
CA PRO A 27 31.80 13.81 17.35
C PRO A 27 30.56 14.28 16.58
N ASN A 28 30.73 15.19 15.62
CA ASN A 28 29.65 15.76 14.82
C ASN A 28 29.57 15.17 13.41
N VAL A 29 30.43 14.19 13.08
CA VAL A 29 30.47 13.58 11.75
C VAL A 29 29.52 12.40 11.68
N ARG A 30 28.62 12.43 10.69
CA ARG A 30 27.63 11.38 10.43
C ARG A 30 28.13 10.37 9.41
N THR A 31 28.69 10.84 8.30
CA THR A 31 29.19 9.96 7.23
C THR A 31 30.14 10.71 6.30
N VAL A 32 30.87 9.96 5.48
CA VAL A 32 31.85 10.49 4.52
C VAL A 32 31.65 9.86 3.14
N ASP A 33 31.65 10.71 2.11
CA ASP A 33 31.62 10.32 0.71
C ASP A 33 32.60 11.13 -0.14
N ILE A 34 32.46 11.05 -1.47
CA ILE A 34 33.18 11.88 -2.44
C ILE A 34 32.16 12.62 -3.30
N GLY A 35 32.53 13.79 -3.80
CA GLY A 35 31.68 14.53 -4.72
C GLY A 35 32.20 15.93 -5.00
N TYR A 36 31.35 16.78 -5.54
CA TYR A 36 31.67 18.19 -5.71
C TYR A 36 31.59 18.93 -4.36
N GLU A 37 32.55 19.81 -4.13
CA GLU A 37 32.55 20.78 -3.02
C GLU A 37 31.45 21.81 -3.21
N PHE A 38 30.88 22.29 -2.09
CA PHE A 38 29.84 23.31 -2.07
C PHE A 38 30.31 24.58 -1.33
N THR A 39 29.89 25.74 -1.83
CA THR A 39 30.02 27.03 -1.14
C THR A 39 28.72 27.80 -1.31
N ASN A 40 28.15 28.34 -0.23
CA ASN A 40 26.87 29.05 -0.24
C ASN A 40 25.73 28.28 -0.94
N GLY A 41 25.70 26.96 -0.73
CA GLY A 41 24.69 26.07 -1.32
C GLY A 41 24.87 25.75 -2.81
N GLN A 42 25.95 26.22 -3.45
CA GLN A 42 26.23 25.97 -4.86
C GLN A 42 27.49 25.11 -5.03
N PRO A 43 27.52 24.18 -6.00
CA PRO A 43 28.71 23.38 -6.27
C PRO A 43 29.81 24.27 -6.89
N THR A 44 31.03 24.17 -6.38
CA THR A 44 32.19 24.95 -6.85
C THR A 44 32.79 24.40 -8.14
N GLY A 45 32.43 23.16 -8.52
CA GLY A 45 33.04 22.42 -9.63
C GLY A 45 34.34 21.69 -9.25
N ARG A 46 34.85 21.88 -8.03
CA ARG A 46 36.01 21.16 -7.49
C ARG A 46 35.57 19.85 -6.84
N LEU A 47 36.32 18.76 -7.04
CA LEU A 47 36.07 17.47 -6.37
C LEU A 47 36.70 17.45 -4.98
N ALA A 48 35.99 16.89 -4.01
CA ALA A 48 36.38 16.84 -2.61
C ALA A 48 35.96 15.52 -1.95
N ILE A 49 36.60 15.23 -0.81
CA ILE A 49 36.08 14.29 0.19
C ILE A 49 35.07 15.06 1.03
N ARG A 50 33.80 14.63 1.02
CA ARG A 50 32.75 15.39 1.71
C ARG A 50 32.43 14.72 3.02
N VAL A 51 32.51 15.51 4.09
CA VAL A 51 32.23 15.09 5.46
C VAL A 51 30.88 15.67 5.85
N HIS A 52 29.90 14.80 6.04
CA HIS A 52 28.54 15.18 6.39
C HIS A 52 28.42 15.29 7.90
N VAL A 53 28.04 16.46 8.41
CA VAL A 53 27.89 16.78 9.83
C VAL A 53 26.43 17.09 10.18
N ASN A 54 26.06 16.93 11.44
CA ASN A 54 24.69 17.23 11.89
C ASN A 54 24.41 18.75 11.87
N GLU A 55 25.38 19.55 12.33
CA GLU A 55 25.27 21.01 12.38
C GLU A 55 26.64 21.66 12.14
N LYS A 56 26.74 22.65 11.25
CA LYS A 56 27.99 23.42 11.09
C LYS A 56 28.12 24.41 12.24
N GLN A 57 29.29 24.42 12.87
CA GLN A 57 29.66 25.42 13.87
C GLN A 57 30.66 26.41 13.27
N PRO A 58 30.62 27.70 13.66
CA PRO A 58 31.67 28.65 13.33
C PRO A 58 33.04 28.14 13.80
N GLU A 59 34.10 28.38 13.03
CA GLU A 59 35.43 27.90 13.42
C GLU A 59 35.90 28.44 14.77
N ALA A 60 35.48 29.66 15.13
CA ALA A 60 35.78 30.29 16.42
C ALA A 60 35.25 29.46 17.61
N ASP A 61 34.19 28.67 17.38
CA ASP A 61 33.52 27.87 18.40
C ASP A 61 34.03 26.41 18.43
N LEU A 62 34.86 26.01 17.45
CA LEU A 62 35.43 24.67 17.35
C LEU A 62 36.78 24.55 18.06
N LYS A 63 36.92 23.54 18.93
CA LYS A 63 38.22 23.16 19.48
C LYS A 63 39.13 22.65 18.36
N ARG A 64 40.44 22.79 18.53
CA ARG A 64 41.43 22.29 17.55
C ARG A 64 41.26 20.80 17.22
N SER A 65 40.81 19.99 18.17
CA SER A 65 40.53 18.56 17.99
C SER A 65 39.25 18.25 17.21
N GLU A 66 38.36 19.23 17.05
CA GLU A 66 37.07 19.10 16.35
C GLU A 66 37.15 19.62 14.92
N ARG A 67 38.23 20.33 14.58
CA ARG A 67 38.49 20.84 13.24
C ARG A 67 38.94 19.72 12.32
N LEU A 68 38.18 19.50 11.25
CA LEU A 68 38.54 18.58 10.19
C LEU A 68 39.74 19.13 9.40
N PRO A 69 40.60 18.26 8.84
CA PRO A 69 41.70 18.70 7.98
C PRO A 69 41.14 19.34 6.71
N GLU A 70 41.80 20.37 6.19
CA GLU A 70 41.41 21.06 4.95
C GLU A 70 41.63 20.17 3.70
N GLU A 71 42.54 19.19 3.79
CA GLU A 71 42.94 18.32 2.68
C GLU A 71 43.38 16.93 3.17
N LEU A 72 43.18 15.92 2.33
CA LEU A 72 43.64 14.53 2.53
C LEU A 72 44.27 14.00 1.25
N ASP A 73 45.55 13.67 1.32
CA ASP A 73 46.33 13.09 0.21
C ASP A 73 46.14 13.82 -1.14
N GLY A 74 46.15 15.16 -1.16
CA GLY A 74 45.95 15.94 -2.40
C GLY A 74 44.51 16.35 -2.68
N ILE A 75 43.54 15.88 -1.89
CA ILE A 75 42.11 16.07 -2.14
C ILE A 75 41.49 16.97 -1.07
N PRO A 76 40.84 18.08 -1.44
CA PRO A 76 40.22 18.98 -0.48
C PRO A 76 39.11 18.26 0.30
N VAL A 77 38.90 18.69 1.55
CA VAL A 77 37.80 18.23 2.39
C VAL A 77 36.73 19.31 2.42
N ASP A 78 35.52 18.94 2.04
CA ASP A 78 34.35 19.80 2.16
C ASP A 78 33.48 19.35 3.32
N VAL A 79 33.07 20.28 4.18
CA VAL A 79 32.16 19.99 5.29
C VAL A 79 30.76 20.34 4.85
N ILE A 80 29.82 19.40 4.91
CA ILE A 80 28.43 19.60 4.51
C ILE A 80 27.53 19.36 5.70
N GLN A 81 26.70 20.34 6.07
CA GLN A 81 25.63 20.09 7.02
C GLN A 81 24.52 19.30 6.32
N SER A 82 24.24 18.08 6.77
CA SER A 82 23.31 17.16 6.12
C SER A 82 22.60 16.27 7.13
N ASN A 83 21.32 16.57 7.33
CA ASN A 83 20.37 15.80 8.16
C ASN A 83 19.32 15.16 7.24
N PRO A 84 19.65 14.08 6.51
CA PRO A 84 18.67 13.39 5.69
C PRO A 84 17.67 12.69 6.62
N GLU A 85 16.42 13.15 6.59
CA GLU A 85 15.32 12.46 7.23
C GLU A 85 14.67 11.48 6.24
N LEU A 86 14.36 10.28 6.70
CA LEU A 86 13.43 9.39 5.99
C LEU A 86 12.08 10.11 5.93
N GLN A 87 11.65 10.53 4.74
CA GLN A 87 10.33 11.12 4.57
C GLN A 87 9.26 10.03 4.66
N ALA A 88 8.88 9.67 5.88
CA ALA A 88 7.72 8.83 6.14
C ALA A 88 6.45 9.56 5.69
N VAL A 89 5.50 8.83 5.13
CA VAL A 89 4.19 9.40 4.77
C VAL A 89 3.54 9.99 6.02
N ASN A 90 3.15 11.27 5.94
CA ASN A 90 2.33 11.88 6.98
C ASN A 90 0.90 11.30 6.88
N ARG A 91 0.56 10.40 7.80
CA ARG A 91 -0.68 9.62 7.79
C ARG A 91 -1.92 10.41 8.23
N ASN A 92 -1.73 11.61 8.76
CA ASN A 92 -2.81 12.45 9.32
C ASN A 92 -3.15 13.66 8.43
N VAL A 93 -2.58 13.73 7.22
CA VAL A 93 -2.89 14.77 6.21
C VAL A 93 -3.55 14.17 4.98
N ARG A 94 -4.21 15.03 4.19
CA ARG A 94 -4.90 14.64 2.95
C ARG A 94 -3.95 13.97 1.97
N GLN A 95 -4.34 12.78 1.52
CA GLN A 95 -3.58 12.00 0.55
C GLN A 95 -4.12 12.22 -0.86
N VAL A 96 -3.26 12.47 -1.84
CA VAL A 96 -3.63 12.56 -3.26
C VAL A 96 -2.53 11.86 -4.07
N PRO A 97 -2.76 10.63 -4.56
CA PRO A 97 -3.99 9.84 -4.47
C PRO A 97 -4.26 9.32 -3.05
N LEU A 98 -5.51 8.92 -2.79
CA LEU A 98 -5.87 8.19 -1.57
C LEU A 98 -5.15 6.82 -1.54
N ILE A 99 -4.49 6.51 -0.43
CA ILE A 99 -3.75 5.27 -0.18
C ILE A 99 -4.21 4.63 1.13
N GLY A 100 -3.88 3.35 1.37
CA GLY A 100 -4.09 2.69 2.65
C GLY A 100 -3.06 3.10 3.71
N GLY A 101 -3.27 2.71 4.96
CA GLY A 101 -2.39 2.99 6.10
C GLY A 101 -2.44 4.42 6.63
N VAL A 102 -3.46 5.19 6.25
CA VAL A 102 -3.66 6.60 6.66
C VAL A 102 -4.95 6.76 7.46
N VAL A 103 -5.12 7.90 8.11
CA VAL A 103 -6.31 8.17 8.94
C VAL A 103 -7.61 8.10 8.12
N VAL A 104 -8.68 7.62 8.74
CA VAL A 104 -10.06 7.71 8.23
C VAL A 104 -11.05 7.75 9.38
N GLY A 105 -12.23 8.30 9.16
CA GLY A 105 -13.32 8.21 10.12
C GLY A 105 -14.66 8.60 9.52
N ASN A 106 -15.73 8.19 10.22
CA ASN A 106 -17.08 8.63 9.97
C ASN A 106 -17.29 10.04 10.56
N THR A 107 -17.92 10.95 9.82
CA THR A 107 -18.15 12.34 10.23
C THR A 107 -19.06 12.50 11.44
N ARG A 108 -19.85 11.47 11.76
CA ARG A 108 -20.70 11.40 12.95
C ARG A 108 -19.98 10.79 14.16
N ALA A 109 -18.81 10.16 13.96
CA ALA A 109 -18.06 9.49 15.02
C ALA A 109 -17.12 10.46 15.76
N GLY A 110 -16.92 10.21 17.06
CA GLY A 110 -15.89 10.87 17.87
C GLY A 110 -14.52 10.17 17.83
N PHE A 111 -14.39 9.06 17.11
CA PHE A 111 -13.17 8.26 16.99
C PHE A 111 -12.74 8.15 15.53
N ILE A 112 -11.44 7.93 15.33
CA ILE A 112 -10.80 7.74 14.02
C ILE A 112 -9.97 6.47 14.05
N GLY A 113 -9.74 5.89 12.87
CA GLY A 113 -8.89 4.72 12.71
C GLY A 113 -8.05 4.82 11.45
N THR A 114 -7.69 3.66 10.92
CA THR A 114 -6.88 3.52 9.71
C THR A 114 -7.75 3.11 8.52
N LEU A 115 -7.60 3.79 7.39
CA LEU A 115 -8.00 3.29 6.08
C LEU A 115 -7.09 2.13 5.73
N GLY A 116 -7.56 0.90 5.87
CA GLY A 116 -6.73 -0.29 5.69
C GLY A 116 -6.19 -0.41 4.29
N ALA A 117 -7.09 -0.41 3.32
CA ALA A 117 -6.77 -0.52 1.92
C ALA A 117 -7.86 0.09 1.04
N VAL A 118 -7.45 0.50 -0.16
CA VAL A 118 -8.37 0.63 -1.28
C VAL A 118 -8.62 -0.77 -1.84
N VAL A 119 -9.86 -1.23 -1.76
CA VAL A 119 -10.33 -2.54 -2.25
C VAL A 119 -11.35 -2.33 -3.36
N PHE A 120 -11.80 -3.40 -4.01
CA PHE A 120 -12.77 -3.30 -5.10
C PHE A 120 -14.03 -4.07 -4.78
N GLU A 121 -15.19 -3.49 -5.07
CA GLU A 121 -16.45 -4.23 -5.04
C GLU A 121 -16.45 -5.34 -6.10
N ARG A 122 -16.89 -6.54 -5.71
CA ARG A 122 -16.80 -7.74 -6.54
C ARG A 122 -17.58 -7.63 -7.85
N ASP A 123 -18.76 -7.01 -7.84
CA ASP A 123 -19.62 -6.95 -9.02
C ASP A 123 -19.16 -5.90 -10.03
N SER A 124 -18.92 -4.69 -9.54
CA SER A 124 -18.71 -3.50 -10.37
C SER A 124 -17.25 -3.15 -10.60
N LEU A 125 -16.35 -3.70 -9.77
CA LEU A 125 -14.94 -3.32 -9.68
C LEU A 125 -14.75 -1.81 -9.46
N PHE A 126 -15.68 -1.16 -8.75
CA PHE A 126 -15.47 0.19 -8.26
C PHE A 126 -14.65 0.17 -6.97
N PRO A 127 -13.73 1.13 -6.78
CA PRO A 127 -12.91 1.21 -5.59
C PRO A 127 -13.75 1.57 -4.36
N LYS A 128 -13.41 0.97 -3.22
CA LYS A 128 -14.00 1.19 -1.90
C LYS A 128 -12.90 1.38 -0.87
N GLY A 129 -13.18 2.12 0.20
CA GLY A 129 -12.28 2.24 1.36
C GLY A 129 -12.65 1.22 2.42
N LEU A 130 -11.72 0.32 2.77
CA LEU A 130 -11.90 -0.70 3.81
C LEU A 130 -11.36 -0.21 5.16
N SER A 131 -12.14 -0.41 6.23
CA SER A 131 -11.68 -0.26 7.63
C SER A 131 -12.55 -1.12 8.56
N ASN A 132 -12.43 -0.95 9.88
CA ASN A 132 -13.25 -1.69 10.83
C ASN A 132 -14.68 -1.15 10.95
N TYR A 133 -15.58 -2.01 11.43
CA TYR A 133 -16.93 -1.62 11.84
C TYR A 133 -16.85 -0.53 12.90
N HIS A 134 -16.08 -0.76 13.97
CA HIS A 134 -15.93 0.19 15.07
C HIS A 134 -15.15 1.46 14.69
N VAL A 135 -14.69 1.61 13.44
CA VAL A 135 -14.06 2.83 12.91
C VAL A 135 -15.01 3.62 12.01
N LEU A 136 -15.85 2.94 11.23
CA LEU A 136 -16.71 3.59 10.23
C LEU A 136 -18.19 3.61 10.59
N VAL A 137 -18.63 2.86 11.60
CA VAL A 137 -20.05 2.71 11.91
C VAL A 137 -20.37 3.39 13.24
N VAL A 138 -21.37 4.27 13.21
CA VAL A 138 -21.97 4.87 14.40
C VAL A 138 -23.38 4.32 14.56
N GLU A 139 -23.76 3.90 15.76
CA GLU A 139 -25.09 3.35 16.03
C GLU A 139 -26.13 4.47 16.19
N PRO A 140 -27.35 4.36 15.61
CA PRO A 140 -27.73 3.37 14.60
C PRO A 140 -27.04 3.66 13.25
N PRO A 141 -26.67 2.62 12.47
CA PRO A 141 -25.91 2.79 11.23
C PRO A 141 -26.75 3.47 10.14
N GLN A 142 -26.13 4.41 9.41
CA GLN A 142 -26.77 5.10 8.30
C GLN A 142 -25.89 4.99 7.04
N LYS A 143 -26.45 4.48 5.93
CA LYS A 143 -25.72 4.42 4.65
C LYS A 143 -25.39 5.80 4.05
N THR A 144 -25.95 6.86 4.63
CA THR A 144 -25.66 8.26 4.29
C THR A 144 -24.56 8.85 5.16
N ASP A 145 -24.04 8.12 6.15
CA ASP A 145 -22.93 8.58 6.95
C ASP A 145 -21.73 8.86 6.04
N THR A 146 -21.23 10.08 6.12
CA THR A 146 -20.07 10.48 5.34
C THR A 146 -18.82 9.90 6.00
N VAL A 147 -17.90 9.39 5.18
CA VAL A 147 -16.58 8.96 5.59
C VAL A 147 -15.56 9.92 4.98
N ALA A 148 -14.57 10.33 5.77
CA ALA A 148 -13.62 11.36 5.36
C ALA A 148 -12.16 11.00 5.66
N GLN A 149 -11.27 11.65 4.91
CA GLN A 149 -9.82 11.61 5.08
C GLN A 149 -9.22 12.99 4.73
N PRO A 150 -8.44 13.61 5.64
CA PRO A 150 -8.05 13.10 6.96
C PRO A 150 -9.05 13.43 8.08
N LYS A 151 -9.83 14.51 7.94
CA LYS A 151 -10.65 15.04 9.04
C LYS A 151 -12.15 14.82 8.78
N PRO A 152 -12.85 14.06 9.63
CA PRO A 152 -14.29 13.86 9.53
C PRO A 152 -15.14 15.14 9.62
N ALA A 153 -14.59 16.27 10.10
CA ALA A 153 -15.34 17.52 10.21
C ALA A 153 -15.31 18.42 8.95
N ALA A 154 -14.48 18.13 7.94
CA ALA A 154 -14.29 19.01 6.78
C ALA A 154 -14.95 18.44 5.52
N ALA A 155 -15.87 19.19 4.91
CA ALA A 155 -16.54 18.76 3.67
C ALA A 155 -15.56 18.46 2.51
N ALA A 156 -14.42 19.15 2.45
CA ALA A 156 -13.37 18.93 1.45
C ALA A 156 -12.61 17.59 1.61
N ASP A 157 -12.75 16.96 2.78
CA ASP A 157 -12.10 15.70 3.13
C ASP A 157 -13.02 14.50 2.91
N ALA A 158 -14.28 14.71 2.49
CA ALA A 158 -15.21 13.63 2.20
C ALA A 158 -14.67 12.70 1.11
N LEU A 159 -14.69 11.39 1.41
CA LEU A 159 -14.38 10.32 0.46
C LEU A 159 -15.63 9.81 -0.24
N GLY A 160 -16.70 9.63 0.54
CA GLY A 160 -17.95 9.01 0.13
C GLY A 160 -18.77 8.63 1.35
N PHE A 161 -19.60 7.60 1.19
CA PHE A 161 -20.60 7.19 2.18
C PHE A 161 -20.35 5.76 2.66
N LEU A 162 -20.73 5.47 3.90
CA LEU A 162 -20.77 4.11 4.43
C LEU A 162 -21.72 3.24 3.59
N GLU A 163 -21.29 2.05 3.16
CA GLU A 163 -22.12 1.21 2.27
C GLU A 163 -22.50 -0.13 2.88
N ARG A 164 -21.51 -0.86 3.40
CA ARG A 164 -21.65 -2.22 3.93
C ARG A 164 -20.79 -2.39 5.16
N TRP A 165 -21.26 -3.21 6.08
CA TRP A 165 -20.57 -3.49 7.33
C TRP A 165 -20.98 -4.83 7.90
N ASN A 166 -20.15 -5.36 8.78
CA ASN A 166 -20.43 -6.56 9.56
C ASN A 166 -19.86 -6.39 10.98
N LYS A 167 -20.74 -6.39 11.98
CA LYS A 167 -20.37 -6.19 13.38
C LYS A 167 -19.58 -7.37 13.96
N GLN A 168 -19.92 -8.61 13.57
CA GLN A 168 -19.26 -9.82 14.07
C GLN A 168 -17.81 -9.94 13.61
N TYR A 169 -17.53 -9.54 12.37
CA TYR A 169 -16.20 -9.54 11.78
C TYR A 169 -15.52 -8.17 11.84
N ASP A 170 -16.10 -7.25 12.60
CA ASP A 170 -15.63 -5.89 12.82
C ASP A 170 -15.09 -5.22 11.55
N CYS A 171 -15.86 -5.24 10.46
CA CYS A 171 -15.41 -4.72 9.17
C CYS A 171 -16.47 -3.85 8.50
N ALA A 172 -16.03 -2.86 7.74
CA ALA A 172 -16.89 -1.95 6.99
C ALA A 172 -16.19 -1.39 5.75
N VAL A 173 -16.99 -1.05 4.75
CA VAL A 173 -16.54 -0.34 3.53
C VAL A 173 -17.36 0.91 3.29
N CYS A 174 -16.67 1.92 2.74
CA CYS A 174 -17.27 3.14 2.23
C CYS A 174 -17.00 3.30 0.73
N SER A 175 -17.86 4.08 0.06
CA SER A 175 -17.63 4.50 -1.32
C SER A 175 -16.48 5.51 -1.42
N ILE A 176 -15.86 5.55 -2.61
CA ILE A 176 -14.89 6.59 -2.97
C ILE A 176 -15.40 7.23 -4.26
N THR A 177 -15.97 8.44 -4.16
CA THR A 177 -16.73 9.03 -5.28
C THR A 177 -15.95 10.09 -6.07
N SER A 178 -15.05 10.84 -5.41
CA SER A 178 -14.44 12.05 -5.99
C SER A 178 -12.91 12.11 -5.85
N ARG A 179 -12.27 10.99 -5.47
CA ARG A 179 -10.84 10.95 -5.13
C ARG A 179 -10.10 10.03 -6.09
N SER A 180 -8.94 10.46 -6.57
CA SER A 180 -7.98 9.54 -7.18
C SER A 180 -7.51 8.54 -6.12
N VAL A 181 -7.35 7.28 -6.52
CA VAL A 181 -6.98 6.19 -5.62
C VAL A 181 -5.71 5.50 -6.08
N SER A 182 -4.96 4.98 -5.11
CA SER A 182 -3.86 4.06 -5.30
C SER A 182 -4.02 2.93 -4.29
N THR A 183 -3.73 1.70 -4.70
CA THR A 183 -3.76 0.53 -3.81
C THR A 183 -2.46 0.37 -3.02
N GLN A 184 -1.57 1.38 -3.02
CA GLN A 184 -0.42 1.41 -2.12
C GLN A 184 -0.87 1.62 -0.67
N LEU A 185 -0.06 1.16 0.27
CA LEU A 185 -0.19 1.46 1.70
C LEU A 185 0.96 2.40 2.10
N ALA A 186 0.72 3.31 3.04
CA ALA A 186 1.71 4.27 3.52
C ALA A 186 3.02 3.57 3.96
N ASP A 187 4.15 4.01 3.41
CA ASP A 187 5.49 3.42 3.61
C ASP A 187 5.61 1.90 3.32
N LEU A 188 4.65 1.36 2.55
CA LEU A 188 4.60 -0.03 2.10
C LEU A 188 4.22 -0.11 0.61
N GLY A 189 4.28 -1.32 0.05
CA GLY A 189 3.79 -1.62 -1.29
C GLY A 189 2.26 -1.77 -1.37
N THR A 190 1.80 -2.31 -2.48
CA THR A 190 0.40 -2.69 -2.69
C THR A 190 0.10 -4.10 -2.19
N ALA A 191 -1.07 -4.29 -1.61
CA ALA A 191 -1.63 -5.62 -1.32
C ALA A 191 -1.97 -6.37 -2.62
N LYS A 192 -1.44 -7.60 -2.80
CA LYS A 192 -1.49 -8.35 -4.09
C LYS A 192 -2.47 -9.53 -4.10
N GLY A 193 -3.66 -9.35 -3.56
CA GLY A 193 -4.61 -10.43 -3.32
C GLY A 193 -4.64 -10.88 -1.86
N ILE A 194 -5.17 -12.08 -1.60
CA ILE A 194 -5.44 -12.60 -0.25
C ILE A 194 -4.68 -13.91 -0.02
N ARG A 195 -4.20 -14.12 1.21
CA ARG A 195 -3.55 -15.35 1.67
C ARG A 195 -4.18 -15.87 2.97
N TYR A 196 -4.15 -17.18 3.15
CA TYR A 196 -4.58 -17.85 4.38
C TYR A 196 -3.55 -17.64 5.51
N PRO A 197 -3.95 -17.30 6.75
CA PRO A 197 -3.03 -17.10 7.86
C PRO A 197 -2.39 -18.43 8.29
N LEU A 198 -1.07 -18.43 8.50
CA LEU A 198 -0.34 -19.60 9.01
C LEU A 198 0.46 -19.20 10.24
N VAL A 199 0.46 -20.05 11.27
CA VAL A 199 1.33 -19.87 12.44
C VAL A 199 2.80 -19.86 11.98
N GLY A 200 3.58 -18.92 12.51
CA GLY A 200 4.95 -18.62 12.10
C GLY A 200 5.07 -17.66 10.90
N MET A 201 3.97 -17.29 10.25
CA MET A 201 4.00 -16.35 9.12
C MET A 201 4.44 -14.96 9.58
N LYS A 202 5.47 -14.41 8.93
CA LYS A 202 5.91 -13.04 9.13
C LYS A 202 4.96 -12.07 8.43
N VAL A 203 4.42 -11.12 9.18
CA VAL A 203 3.44 -10.15 8.69
C VAL A 203 3.90 -8.72 8.96
N VAL A 204 3.42 -7.80 8.13
CA VAL A 204 3.67 -6.36 8.22
C VAL A 204 2.38 -5.59 8.02
N LYS A 205 2.18 -4.50 8.76
CA LYS A 205 1.06 -3.57 8.54
C LYS A 205 1.58 -2.14 8.43
N SER A 206 0.76 -1.26 7.86
CA SER A 206 0.90 0.18 8.06
C SER A 206 -0.37 0.71 8.72
N GLY A 207 -0.23 1.29 9.91
CA GLY A 207 -1.30 1.94 10.66
C GLY A 207 -1.06 3.43 10.87
N ARG A 208 -2.14 4.19 11.13
CA ARG A 208 -2.03 5.64 11.34
C ARG A 208 -1.24 6.02 12.60
N THR A 209 -1.17 5.15 13.60
CA THR A 209 -0.58 5.45 14.91
C THR A 209 0.83 4.87 15.01
N THR A 210 1.01 3.57 14.81
CA THR A 210 2.32 2.90 14.97
C THR A 210 3.16 2.88 13.69
N ALA A 211 2.68 3.52 12.62
CA ALA A 211 3.30 3.48 11.30
C ALA A 211 3.48 2.03 10.81
N VAL A 212 4.67 1.69 10.29
CA VAL A 212 4.96 0.34 9.83
C VAL A 212 5.43 -0.51 10.99
N THR A 213 4.67 -1.57 11.31
CA THR A 213 5.04 -2.56 12.32
C THR A 213 5.07 -3.97 11.74
N ARG A 214 5.91 -4.81 12.32
CA ARG A 214 6.17 -6.19 11.86
C ARG A 214 5.93 -7.16 13.00
N GLY A 215 5.41 -8.33 12.65
CA GLY A 215 5.08 -9.35 13.63
C GLY A 215 5.10 -10.75 13.04
N VAL A 216 4.80 -11.72 13.89
CA VAL A 216 4.70 -13.13 13.56
C VAL A 216 3.32 -13.62 14.02
N ILE A 217 2.60 -14.30 13.14
CA ILE A 217 1.35 -14.95 13.52
C ILE A 217 1.69 -16.10 14.48
N ASP A 218 1.15 -16.09 15.69
CA ASP A 218 1.46 -17.12 16.70
C ASP A 218 0.26 -17.99 17.09
N GLY A 219 -0.95 -17.63 16.66
CA GLY A 219 -2.16 -18.41 16.88
C GLY A 219 -3.26 -18.09 15.87
N THR A 220 -4.11 -19.06 15.57
CA THR A 220 -5.31 -18.89 14.74
C THR A 220 -6.34 -19.98 15.05
N ASP A 221 -7.62 -19.64 14.94
CA ASP A 221 -8.75 -20.59 14.99
C ASP A 221 -9.37 -20.86 13.60
N GLY A 222 -8.76 -20.30 12.54
CA GLY A 222 -9.25 -20.35 11.16
C GLY A 222 -10.20 -19.22 10.76
N GLY A 223 -10.70 -18.42 11.72
CA GLY A 223 -11.50 -17.21 11.47
C GLY A 223 -10.77 -15.92 11.83
N GLU A 224 -9.99 -15.95 12.91
CA GLU A 224 -9.12 -14.88 13.39
C GLU A 224 -7.73 -15.41 13.72
N PHE A 225 -6.79 -14.49 13.93
CA PHE A 225 -5.42 -14.82 14.31
C PHE A 225 -4.81 -13.74 15.20
N THR A 226 -3.81 -14.15 15.96
CA THR A 226 -2.98 -13.28 16.79
C THR A 226 -1.61 -13.08 16.17
N VAL A 227 -1.04 -11.90 16.40
CA VAL A 227 0.29 -11.50 15.94
C VAL A 227 1.07 -11.02 17.15
N ILE A 228 2.29 -11.52 17.31
CA ILE A 228 3.26 -11.04 18.30
C ILE A 228 4.39 -10.26 17.62
N PRO A 229 5.15 -9.40 18.32
CA PRO A 229 6.28 -8.68 17.74
C PRO A 229 7.32 -9.60 17.07
N ASP A 230 7.86 -9.19 15.91
CA ASP A 230 9.03 -9.87 15.33
C ASP A 230 10.29 -9.36 16.06
N PRO A 231 11.02 -10.20 16.81
CA PRO A 231 12.19 -9.76 17.57
C PRO A 231 13.33 -9.24 16.69
N ASN A 232 13.34 -9.57 15.39
CA ASN A 232 14.34 -9.06 14.45
C ASN A 232 14.00 -7.66 13.93
N PHE A 233 12.75 -7.21 14.14
CA PHE A 233 12.24 -5.93 13.67
C PHE A 233 11.37 -5.29 14.77
N PRO A 234 12.01 -4.83 15.87
CA PRO A 234 11.27 -4.23 16.97
C PRO A 234 10.46 -3.02 16.50
N ALA A 235 9.25 -2.87 17.05
CA ALA A 235 8.38 -1.78 16.69
C ALA A 235 9.00 -0.43 17.10
N PRO A 236 8.89 0.63 16.27
CA PRO A 236 9.52 1.93 16.57
C PRO A 236 9.07 2.55 17.90
N MET A 237 7.83 2.27 18.31
CA MET A 237 7.20 2.78 19.54
C MET A 237 7.13 1.71 20.64
N GLY A 238 7.82 0.57 20.49
CA GLY A 238 7.77 -0.55 21.42
C GLY A 238 6.58 -1.49 21.24
N GLU A 239 5.46 -1.00 20.70
CA GLU A 239 4.23 -1.78 20.45
C GLU A 239 3.98 -1.97 18.95
N ILE A 240 3.54 -3.17 18.56
CA ILE A 240 3.14 -3.43 17.17
C ILE A 240 1.75 -2.91 16.87
N SER A 241 0.95 -2.57 17.90
CA SER A 241 -0.42 -2.09 17.79
C SER A 241 -0.73 -1.05 18.86
N ALA A 242 -1.37 0.06 18.48
CA ALA A 242 -1.90 1.02 19.43
C ALA A 242 -3.27 1.57 18.98
N GLY A 243 -3.95 2.28 19.89
CA GLY A 243 -5.21 2.97 19.59
C GLY A 243 -5.13 3.79 18.29
N GLY A 244 -6.06 3.54 17.38
CA GLY A 244 -6.12 4.16 16.05
C GLY A 244 -5.54 3.32 14.91
N ASP A 245 -4.78 2.25 15.19
CA ASP A 245 -4.34 1.33 14.13
C ASP A 245 -5.46 0.44 13.59
N SER A 246 -6.58 0.33 14.31
CA SER A 246 -7.80 -0.34 13.87
C SER A 246 -8.12 -0.04 12.41
N GLY A 247 -8.23 -1.09 11.61
CA GLY A 247 -8.53 -1.03 10.19
C GLY A 247 -7.30 -1.27 9.33
N SER A 248 -6.09 -1.26 9.89
CA SER A 248 -4.87 -1.60 9.17
C SER A 248 -4.92 -3.03 8.61
N VAL A 249 -4.31 -3.24 7.44
CA VAL A 249 -4.22 -4.57 6.83
C VAL A 249 -2.86 -5.20 7.14
N TRP A 250 -2.89 -6.41 7.69
CA TRP A 250 -1.71 -7.27 7.80
C TRP A 250 -1.44 -7.94 6.46
N LEU A 251 -0.22 -7.77 5.95
CA LEU A 251 0.30 -8.37 4.73
C LEU A 251 1.36 -9.41 5.07
N GLU A 252 1.45 -10.50 4.32
CA GLU A 252 2.61 -11.40 4.39
C GLU A 252 3.86 -10.62 3.93
N SER A 253 4.91 -10.61 4.77
CA SER A 253 6.08 -9.75 4.58
C SER A 253 6.84 -9.99 3.28
N SER A 254 6.80 -11.21 2.73
CA SER A 254 7.54 -11.59 1.52
C SER A 254 6.78 -11.30 0.22
N SER A 255 5.47 -11.51 0.21
CA SER A 255 4.65 -11.46 -1.02
C SER A 255 3.72 -10.25 -1.10
N PHE A 256 3.46 -9.59 0.03
CA PHE A 256 2.44 -8.54 0.17
C PHE A 256 1.01 -9.03 -0.10
N LEU A 257 0.74 -10.32 0.09
CA LEU A 257 -0.63 -10.83 0.09
C LEU A 257 -1.33 -10.46 1.40
N ALA A 258 -2.57 -9.98 1.32
CA ALA A 258 -3.35 -9.59 2.49
C ALA A 258 -3.80 -10.81 3.30
N VAL A 259 -3.48 -10.80 4.59
CA VAL A 259 -3.75 -11.90 5.52
C VAL A 259 -4.93 -11.57 6.43
N GLY A 260 -4.98 -10.34 6.98
CA GLY A 260 -6.07 -9.98 7.88
C GLY A 260 -6.30 -8.49 8.07
N LEU A 261 -7.47 -8.18 8.60
CA LEU A 261 -7.87 -6.85 9.04
C LEU A 261 -7.64 -6.74 10.55
N HIS A 262 -6.71 -5.88 10.95
CA HIS A 262 -6.39 -5.62 12.35
C HIS A 262 -7.55 -4.91 13.05
N TYR A 263 -7.91 -5.36 14.26
CA TYR A 263 -9.04 -4.78 15.01
C TYR A 263 -8.79 -4.51 16.50
N ALA A 264 -7.79 -5.15 17.10
CA ALA A 264 -7.49 -4.96 18.52
C ALA A 264 -6.01 -5.24 18.81
N GLY A 265 -5.52 -4.66 19.90
CA GLY A 265 -4.22 -4.96 20.50
C GLY A 265 -4.37 -5.20 22.00
N GLU A 266 -3.35 -5.81 22.59
CA GLU A 266 -3.23 -5.96 24.03
C GLU A 266 -3.01 -4.57 24.67
N THR A 267 -3.47 -4.41 25.91
CA THR A 267 -3.35 -3.16 26.67
C THR A 267 -2.48 -3.30 27.91
N ASP A 268 -2.03 -4.52 28.22
CA ASP A 268 -1.04 -4.78 29.26
C ASP A 268 0.28 -4.04 28.95
N PRO A 269 0.80 -3.20 29.87
CA PRO A 269 2.06 -2.49 29.67
C PRO A 269 3.29 -3.41 29.63
N ASN A 270 3.15 -4.70 29.95
CA ASN A 270 4.23 -5.67 29.85
C ASN A 270 4.56 -5.97 28.37
N PRO A 271 5.77 -5.65 27.88
CA PRO A 271 6.14 -5.91 26.48
C PRO A 271 6.07 -7.39 26.07
N ALA A 272 6.17 -8.32 27.03
CA ALA A 272 6.06 -9.75 26.77
C ALA A 272 4.60 -10.20 26.51
N SER A 273 3.62 -9.39 26.91
CA SER A 273 2.20 -9.61 26.66
C SER A 273 1.76 -9.07 25.29
N GLU A 274 2.60 -8.27 24.63
CA GLU A 274 2.24 -7.55 23.40
C GLU A 274 1.72 -8.48 22.31
N ARG A 275 0.49 -8.18 21.86
CA ARG A 275 -0.25 -9.02 20.93
C ARG A 275 -1.28 -8.19 20.18
N ALA A 276 -1.43 -8.48 18.90
CA ALA A 276 -2.45 -7.88 18.05
C ALA A 276 -3.39 -8.95 17.51
N TRP A 277 -4.67 -8.61 17.37
CA TRP A 277 -5.69 -9.47 16.79
C TRP A 277 -6.12 -8.96 15.41
N ALA A 278 -6.44 -9.91 14.53
CA ALA A 278 -6.93 -9.63 13.20
C ALA A 278 -7.96 -10.67 12.75
N LYS A 279 -8.95 -10.22 11.97
CA LYS A 279 -9.90 -11.11 11.27
C LYS A 279 -9.30 -11.56 9.95
N TRP A 280 -9.52 -12.81 9.55
CA TRP A 280 -9.04 -13.31 8.26
C TRP A 280 -9.61 -12.51 7.09
N MET A 281 -8.73 -12.04 6.21
CA MET A 281 -9.10 -11.14 5.12
C MET A 281 -10.07 -11.80 4.12
N ALA A 282 -10.01 -13.11 3.90
CA ALA A 282 -10.95 -13.76 2.99
C ALA A 282 -12.39 -13.69 3.52
N THR A 283 -12.58 -13.91 4.83
CA THR A 283 -13.90 -13.79 5.47
C THR A 283 -14.40 -12.35 5.44
N VAL A 284 -13.53 -11.37 5.71
CA VAL A 284 -13.86 -9.95 5.57
C VAL A 284 -14.30 -9.63 4.14
N ALA A 285 -13.57 -10.13 3.14
CA ALA A 285 -13.85 -9.88 1.74
C ALA A 285 -15.19 -10.49 1.28
N ASP A 286 -15.52 -11.69 1.76
CA ASP A 286 -16.82 -12.33 1.56
C ASP A 286 -17.96 -11.52 2.17
N LYS A 287 -17.86 -11.17 3.46
CA LYS A 287 -18.92 -10.43 4.18
C LYS A 287 -19.21 -9.04 3.61
N LEU A 288 -18.23 -8.43 2.96
CA LEU A 288 -18.36 -7.10 2.36
C LEU A 288 -18.51 -7.11 0.84
N SER A 289 -18.57 -8.28 0.20
CA SER A 289 -18.60 -8.43 -1.27
C SER A 289 -17.51 -7.62 -1.97
N ILE A 290 -16.28 -7.72 -1.48
CA ILE A 290 -15.10 -7.05 -2.03
C ILE A 290 -14.03 -8.06 -2.47
N LEU A 291 -13.02 -7.56 -3.17
CA LEU A 291 -11.78 -8.25 -3.47
C LEU A 291 -10.58 -7.32 -3.24
N VAL A 292 -9.44 -7.92 -2.90
CA VAL A 292 -8.12 -7.29 -2.99
C VAL A 292 -7.56 -7.65 -4.36
N LEU A 293 -7.31 -6.64 -5.21
CA LEU A 293 -6.83 -6.90 -6.56
C LEU A 293 -5.37 -7.35 -6.53
N ASP A 294 -5.08 -8.45 -7.22
CA ASP A 294 -3.70 -8.84 -7.54
C ASP A 294 -3.24 -8.15 -8.84
N LYS A 295 -3.44 -8.81 -9.99
CA LYS A 295 -3.16 -8.24 -11.33
C LYS A 295 -4.40 -7.84 -12.11
N ALA A 296 -5.41 -8.70 -12.14
CA ALA A 296 -6.66 -8.44 -12.86
C ALA A 296 -7.86 -9.12 -12.18
N ALA A 297 -9.05 -8.58 -12.40
CA ALA A 297 -10.31 -9.16 -11.95
C ALA A 297 -11.42 -8.92 -12.97
N MET A 298 -12.38 -9.85 -13.03
CA MET A 298 -13.64 -9.68 -13.76
C MET A 298 -14.76 -9.44 -12.74
N GLY A 299 -15.58 -8.43 -13.01
CA GLY A 299 -16.81 -8.20 -12.27
C GLY A 299 -17.89 -9.22 -12.65
N THR A 300 -19.03 -9.16 -11.98
CA THR A 300 -20.10 -10.14 -12.22
C THR A 300 -20.67 -10.00 -13.63
N ALA A 301 -20.59 -11.09 -14.40
CA ALA A 301 -21.16 -11.19 -15.73
C ALA A 301 -22.66 -11.54 -15.66
N SER A 302 -23.51 -10.56 -15.92
CA SER A 302 -24.98 -10.72 -15.94
C SER A 302 -25.52 -10.53 -17.35
N THR A 303 -26.36 -11.46 -17.83
CA THR A 303 -26.97 -11.35 -19.16
C THR A 303 -27.71 -10.03 -19.33
N GLY A 304 -27.52 -9.34 -20.46
CA GLY A 304 -28.16 -8.07 -20.75
C GLY A 304 -27.65 -6.88 -19.93
N GLN A 305 -26.53 -7.01 -19.21
CA GLN A 305 -25.92 -5.94 -18.41
C GLN A 305 -24.46 -5.71 -18.81
N ALA A 306 -23.91 -4.58 -18.38
CA ALA A 306 -22.49 -4.31 -18.52
C ALA A 306 -21.67 -5.19 -17.57
N CYS A 307 -20.58 -5.77 -18.07
CA CYS A 307 -19.56 -6.44 -17.28
C CYS A 307 -18.25 -5.66 -17.43
N THR A 308 -17.40 -5.72 -16.40
CA THR A 308 -16.10 -5.02 -16.39
C THR A 308 -14.97 -6.01 -16.14
N VAL A 309 -13.84 -5.80 -16.81
CA VAL A 309 -12.55 -6.32 -16.38
C VAL A 309 -11.66 -5.14 -15.99
N LEU A 310 -11.02 -5.24 -14.83
CA LEU A 310 -10.03 -4.28 -14.34
C LEU A 310 -8.67 -4.97 -14.29
N GLY A 311 -7.63 -4.31 -14.78
CA GLY A 311 -6.26 -4.76 -14.71
C GLY A 311 -5.34 -3.67 -14.16
N ARG A 312 -4.21 -4.10 -13.59
CA ARG A 312 -3.14 -3.21 -13.13
C ARG A 312 -1.80 -3.66 -13.68
N THR A 313 -1.07 -2.72 -14.27
CA THR A 313 0.25 -2.95 -14.89
C THR A 313 1.10 -1.68 -14.81
N LEU A 314 2.20 -1.61 -15.56
CA LEU A 314 3.00 -0.41 -15.69
C LEU A 314 2.19 0.74 -16.32
N PRO A 315 2.43 2.00 -15.91
CA PRO A 315 1.83 3.16 -16.54
C PRO A 315 2.01 3.17 -18.06
N ASN A 316 0.95 3.49 -18.80
CA ASN A 316 0.95 3.57 -20.26
C ASN A 316 1.31 2.27 -21.01
N ALA A 317 1.29 1.12 -20.34
CA ALA A 317 1.60 -0.15 -20.99
C ALA A 317 0.49 -0.64 -21.92
N PRO A 318 0.82 -1.33 -23.02
CA PRO A 318 -0.16 -1.96 -23.90
C PRO A 318 -0.84 -3.14 -23.18
N CYS A 319 -2.14 -3.24 -23.38
CA CYS A 319 -3.00 -4.23 -22.75
C CYS A 319 -4.00 -4.79 -23.76
N HIS A 320 -4.43 -6.04 -23.55
CA HIS A 320 -5.44 -6.68 -24.39
C HIS A 320 -6.41 -7.49 -23.54
N LEU A 321 -7.67 -7.59 -23.98
CA LEU A 321 -8.66 -8.47 -23.36
C LEU A 321 -9.42 -9.29 -24.40
N ASP A 322 -9.32 -10.61 -24.24
CA ASP A 322 -10.17 -11.60 -24.88
C ASP A 322 -11.21 -12.15 -23.90
N ILE A 323 -12.46 -12.32 -24.35
CA ILE A 323 -13.54 -12.95 -23.56
C ILE A 323 -14.08 -14.18 -24.29
N VAL A 324 -14.27 -15.26 -23.55
CA VAL A 324 -14.89 -16.51 -24.00
C VAL A 324 -16.11 -16.81 -23.13
N TYR A 325 -17.27 -16.98 -23.76
CA TYR A 325 -18.52 -17.31 -23.08
C TYR A 325 -18.64 -18.81 -22.78
N PRO A 326 -19.61 -19.22 -21.93
CA PRO A 326 -19.81 -20.63 -21.57
C PRO A 326 -20.04 -21.58 -22.76
N SER A 327 -20.49 -21.05 -23.90
CA SER A 327 -20.64 -21.80 -25.15
C SER A 327 -19.32 -22.11 -25.87
N GLY A 328 -18.19 -21.59 -25.40
CA GLY A 328 -16.89 -21.64 -26.08
C GLY A 328 -16.70 -20.54 -27.12
N ARG A 329 -17.72 -19.71 -27.39
CA ARG A 329 -17.64 -18.61 -28.36
C ARG A 329 -16.79 -17.45 -27.81
N ARG A 330 -15.80 -17.01 -28.59
CA ARG A 330 -15.08 -15.75 -28.35
C ARG A 330 -15.99 -14.55 -28.63
N SER A 331 -16.01 -13.59 -27.70
CA SER A 331 -16.78 -12.34 -27.82
C SER A 331 -16.08 -11.36 -28.75
N THR A 332 -16.87 -10.63 -29.55
CA THR A 332 -16.42 -9.50 -30.38
C THR A 332 -17.13 -8.20 -29.98
N ALA A 333 -17.67 -8.15 -28.75
CA ALA A 333 -18.43 -7.02 -28.25
C ALA A 333 -17.58 -5.74 -28.22
N LYS A 334 -18.22 -4.60 -28.53
CA LYS A 334 -17.59 -3.27 -28.39
C LYS A 334 -17.16 -3.07 -26.94
N GLY A 335 -15.92 -2.59 -26.75
CA GLY A 335 -15.32 -2.34 -25.44
C GLY A 335 -14.31 -3.39 -24.98
N LEU A 336 -14.12 -4.46 -25.75
CA LEU A 336 -13.06 -5.47 -25.61
C LEU A 336 -11.85 -5.14 -26.50
N GLY A 337 -10.80 -5.97 -26.44
CA GLY A 337 -9.61 -5.87 -27.29
C GLY A 337 -8.52 -4.96 -26.72
N ASP A 338 -7.75 -4.32 -27.60
CA ASP A 338 -6.59 -3.53 -27.23
C ASP A 338 -6.94 -2.25 -26.46
N LYS A 339 -6.16 -1.96 -25.43
CA LYS A 339 -6.17 -0.71 -24.67
C LYS A 339 -4.76 -0.37 -24.18
N THR A 340 -4.57 0.88 -23.79
CA THR A 340 -3.39 1.33 -23.05
C THR A 340 -3.80 1.60 -21.60
N ALA A 341 -3.00 1.13 -20.64
CA ALA A 341 -3.18 1.50 -19.24
C ALA A 341 -2.98 3.02 -19.06
N ASP A 342 -3.62 3.61 -18.06
CA ASP A 342 -3.47 5.03 -17.76
C ASP A 342 -2.10 5.35 -17.11
N GLY A 343 -1.87 6.64 -16.83
CA GLY A 343 -0.63 7.10 -16.18
C GLY A 343 -0.40 6.56 -14.76
N ASN A 344 -1.40 5.90 -14.16
CA ASN A 344 -1.31 5.23 -12.86
C ASN A 344 -1.26 3.69 -12.99
N GLY A 345 -1.22 3.17 -14.22
CA GLY A 345 -1.15 1.75 -14.51
C GLY A 345 -2.50 1.02 -14.48
N TRP A 346 -3.63 1.73 -14.50
CA TRP A 346 -4.96 1.12 -14.53
C TRP A 346 -5.46 0.92 -15.95
N VAL A 347 -6.07 -0.22 -16.22
CA VAL A 347 -6.80 -0.48 -17.47
C VAL A 347 -8.16 -1.09 -17.18
N ARG A 348 -9.19 -0.59 -17.85
CA ARG A 348 -10.59 -1.01 -17.65
C ARG A 348 -11.25 -1.32 -18.98
N TRP A 349 -11.82 -2.50 -19.12
CA TRP A 349 -12.71 -2.85 -20.23
C TRP A 349 -14.13 -2.99 -19.71
N THR A 350 -15.08 -2.53 -20.49
CA THR A 350 -16.51 -2.66 -20.17
C THR A 350 -17.27 -2.97 -21.44
N TRP A 351 -18.07 -4.03 -21.41
CA TRP A 351 -18.89 -4.46 -22.53
C TRP A 351 -20.23 -4.97 -22.03
N THR A 352 -21.24 -4.99 -22.91
CA THR A 352 -22.55 -5.56 -22.58
C THR A 352 -22.56 -7.06 -22.87
N VAL A 353 -22.91 -7.87 -21.88
CA VAL A 353 -23.16 -9.31 -22.07
C VAL A 353 -24.50 -9.46 -22.78
N GLY A 354 -24.56 -10.21 -23.88
CA GLY A 354 -25.80 -10.36 -24.65
C GLY A 354 -26.92 -10.99 -23.83
N SER A 355 -28.16 -10.49 -23.98
CA SER A 355 -29.34 -10.99 -23.26
C SER A 355 -29.67 -12.45 -23.59
N SER A 356 -29.30 -12.92 -24.79
CA SER A 356 -29.48 -14.30 -25.25
C SER A 356 -28.32 -15.25 -24.86
N THR A 357 -27.34 -14.78 -24.09
CA THR A 357 -26.20 -15.62 -23.68
C THR A 357 -26.67 -16.73 -22.76
N LYS A 358 -26.51 -17.99 -23.19
CA LYS A 358 -26.97 -19.16 -22.44
C LYS A 358 -26.02 -19.51 -21.31
N ARG A 359 -26.58 -19.88 -20.15
CA ARG A 359 -25.86 -20.53 -19.04
C ARG A 359 -25.72 -22.02 -19.36
N HIS A 360 -24.50 -22.48 -19.59
CA HIS A 360 -24.22 -23.89 -19.88
C HIS A 360 -23.78 -24.63 -18.62
N GLY A 361 -24.32 -25.83 -18.36
CA GLY A 361 -23.92 -26.68 -17.22
C GLY A 361 -24.46 -26.25 -15.84
N ALA A 362 -25.31 -25.21 -15.77
CA ALA A 362 -25.96 -24.82 -14.52
C ALA A 362 -26.88 -25.94 -14.01
N GLY A 363 -26.76 -26.30 -12.73
CA GLY A 363 -27.56 -27.38 -12.13
C GLY A 363 -26.99 -28.80 -12.32
N THR A 364 -25.83 -28.94 -12.95
CA THR A 364 -25.14 -30.24 -13.15
C THR A 364 -23.95 -30.44 -12.20
N GLY A 365 -24.07 -29.95 -10.96
CA GLY A 365 -22.98 -29.92 -9.97
C GLY A 365 -22.16 -28.63 -9.94
N LEU A 366 -22.39 -27.72 -10.90
CA LEU A 366 -21.91 -26.33 -10.88
C LEU A 366 -23.10 -25.39 -10.63
N PRO A 367 -23.17 -24.68 -9.47
CA PRO A 367 -24.30 -23.82 -9.13
C PRO A 367 -24.61 -22.76 -10.20
N HIS A 368 -23.58 -22.25 -10.87
CA HIS A 368 -23.70 -21.23 -11.93
C HIS A 368 -23.30 -21.73 -13.33
N GLY A 369 -22.97 -23.02 -13.47
CA GLY A 369 -22.48 -23.60 -14.72
C GLY A 369 -21.04 -23.18 -15.07
N ILE A 370 -20.68 -23.33 -16.35
CA ILE A 370 -19.38 -22.92 -16.90
C ILE A 370 -19.29 -21.38 -16.82
N PRO A 371 -18.20 -20.80 -16.29
CA PRO A 371 -18.05 -19.35 -16.14
C PRO A 371 -17.73 -18.66 -17.48
N VAL A 372 -17.94 -17.34 -17.51
CA VAL A 372 -17.31 -16.46 -18.50
C VAL A 372 -15.82 -16.40 -18.19
N LYS A 373 -14.97 -16.64 -19.18
CA LYS A 373 -13.52 -16.60 -19.03
C LYS A 373 -12.94 -15.41 -19.78
N GLY A 374 -11.94 -14.78 -19.20
CA GLY A 374 -11.17 -13.72 -19.81
C GLY A 374 -9.68 -14.03 -19.80
N THR A 375 -9.01 -13.69 -20.90
CA THR A 375 -7.55 -13.68 -20.98
C THR A 375 -7.12 -12.23 -21.09
N VAL A 376 -6.55 -11.72 -20.01
CA VAL A 376 -6.04 -10.35 -19.92
C VAL A 376 -4.55 -10.39 -20.21
N THR A 377 -4.10 -9.65 -21.22
CA THR A 377 -2.67 -9.41 -21.44
C THR A 377 -2.33 -8.03 -20.88
N LEU A 378 -1.37 -7.98 -19.97
CA LEU A 378 -0.94 -6.79 -19.25
C LEU A 378 0.57 -6.64 -19.43
N ASP A 379 1.02 -5.74 -20.31
CA ASP A 379 2.45 -5.56 -20.60
C ASP A 379 3.16 -6.88 -20.98
N GLY A 380 2.49 -7.70 -21.80
CA GLY A 380 2.97 -9.02 -22.23
C GLY A 380 2.65 -10.17 -21.26
N ASP A 381 2.35 -9.90 -19.98
CA ASP A 381 1.94 -10.93 -19.02
C ASP A 381 0.48 -11.34 -19.25
N GLN A 382 0.21 -12.64 -19.34
CA GLN A 382 -1.16 -13.16 -19.40
C GLN A 382 -1.72 -13.52 -18.02
N VAL A 383 -2.91 -13.04 -17.74
CA VAL A 383 -3.68 -13.31 -16.51
C VAL A 383 -5.06 -13.83 -16.90
N MET A 384 -5.43 -14.98 -16.33
CA MET A 384 -6.76 -15.54 -16.50
C MET A 384 -7.70 -14.96 -15.45
N VAL A 385 -8.87 -14.51 -15.88
CA VAL A 385 -9.96 -14.04 -15.01
C VAL A 385 -11.23 -14.79 -15.35
N GLU A 386 -12.10 -14.99 -14.37
CA GLU A 386 -13.38 -15.64 -14.60
C GLU A 386 -14.48 -15.00 -13.75
N SER A 387 -15.70 -15.10 -14.25
CA SER A 387 -16.91 -14.72 -13.53
C SER A 387 -18.00 -15.75 -13.79
N PRO A 388 -18.82 -16.13 -12.78
CA PRO A 388 -20.06 -16.83 -13.06
C PRO A 388 -20.93 -16.01 -14.04
N LEU A 389 -21.66 -16.70 -14.91
CA LEU A 389 -22.69 -16.08 -15.75
C LEU A 389 -24.03 -16.17 -15.02
N VAL A 390 -24.57 -15.03 -14.59
CA VAL A 390 -25.87 -14.97 -13.93
C VAL A 390 -26.94 -14.41 -14.88
N GLY A 391 -28.21 -14.76 -14.61
CA GLY A 391 -29.34 -14.23 -15.37
C GLY A 391 -29.56 -12.75 -15.11
N GLN A 392 -30.48 -12.12 -15.85
CA GLN A 392 -30.90 -10.77 -15.49
C GLN A 392 -31.43 -10.76 -14.04
N PRO A 393 -31.07 -9.76 -13.24
CA PRO A 393 -31.74 -9.52 -11.96
C PRO A 393 -33.24 -9.40 -12.25
N THR A 394 -34.06 -10.22 -11.59
CA THR A 394 -35.50 -9.97 -11.54
C THR A 394 -35.68 -8.67 -10.77
N THR A 395 -36.17 -7.64 -11.47
CA THR A 395 -36.43 -6.30 -10.95
C THR A 395 -37.36 -6.30 -9.75
#